data_AF-A0A6A4GQE0-F1
#
_entry.id   AF-A0A6A4GQE0-F1
#
_cell.length_a   1.000
_cell.length_b   1.000
_cell.length_c   1.000
_cell.angle_alpha   90.00
_cell.angle_beta   90.00
_cell.angle_gamma   90.00
#
_symmetry.space_group_name_H-M   'P 1'
#
loop_
_entity.id
_entity.type
_entity.pdbx_description
1 polymer ?
#
loop_
_entity_poly.entity_id
_entity_poly.type
_entity_poly.pdbx_seq_one_letter_code
_entity_poly.pdbx_strand_id
1 'polypeptide(L)'
;IIPPSIYSAYTAPPLPSPPEHLSGNPQIQATLKAMDKYIKVETPFNVDHLELLFSIHPNQPFVASIIRSLREGFWPFYDAEWEEESKQHINNYVSEPEGIAALRSHRDQEVAAGR
;
A
#
# COMPACT_ATOMS: atom_id res chain seq x y z
N ILE A 1 21.49 1.46 28.64
CA ILE A 1 21.55 0.44 27.57
C ILE A 1 20.70 0.98 26.42
N ILE A 2 21.29 1.21 25.24
CA ILE A 2 20.53 1.64 24.07
C ILE A 2 19.95 0.37 23.42
N PRO A 3 18.64 0.30 23.14
CA PRO A 3 18.03 -0.86 22.49
C PRO A 3 18.67 -1.17 21.14
N PRO A 4 18.81 -2.45 20.75
CA PRO A 4 19.31 -2.84 19.43
C PRO A 4 18.54 -2.22 18.26
N SER A 5 17.25 -1.94 18.44
CA SER A 5 16.41 -1.26 17.44
C SER A 5 16.87 0.17 17.16
N ILE A 6 17.32 0.89 18.19
CA ILE A 6 17.89 2.23 18.02
C ILE A 6 19.18 2.14 17.21
N TYR A 7 20.08 1.20 17.52
CA TYR A 7 21.30 0.98 16.74
C TYR A 7 21.01 0.65 15.28
N SER A 8 20.01 -0.20 15.03
CA SER A 8 19.63 -0.59 13.67
C SER A 8 19.22 0.62 12.82
N ALA A 9 18.52 1.60 13.38
CA ALA A 9 18.10 2.80 12.63
C ALA A 9 19.29 3.61 12.07
N TYR A 10 20.46 3.60 12.74
CA TYR A 10 21.65 4.31 12.29
C TYR A 10 22.33 3.69 11.07
N THR A 11 22.11 2.40 10.81
CA THR A 11 22.84 1.67 9.78
C THR A 11 21.94 0.87 8.84
N ALA A 12 20.63 0.87 9.05
CA ALA A 12 19.68 0.18 8.20
C ALA A 12 19.76 0.71 6.76
N PRO A 13 19.68 -0.16 5.75
CA PRO A 13 19.53 0.28 4.37
C PRO A 13 18.16 0.95 4.17
N PRO A 14 18.00 1.79 3.13
CA PRO A 14 16.69 2.29 2.71
C PRO A 14 15.68 1.16 2.54
N LEU A 15 14.42 1.45 2.85
CA LEU A 15 13.30 0.57 2.56
C LEU A 15 13.20 0.29 1.06
N PRO A 16 12.70 -0.91 0.68
CA PRO A 16 12.57 -1.28 -0.71
C PRO A 16 11.61 -0.33 -1.44
N SER A 17 11.87 -0.18 -2.74
CA SER A 17 11.00 0.52 -3.68
C SER A 17 10.34 -0.50 -4.60
N PRO A 18 9.20 -0.14 -5.23
CA PRO A 18 8.67 -0.94 -6.33
C PRO A 18 9.75 -1.17 -7.40
N PRO A 19 9.86 -2.39 -7.95
CA PRO A 19 10.74 -2.69 -9.07
C PRO A 19 10.54 -1.71 -10.23
N GLU A 20 11.63 -1.38 -10.93
CA GLU A 20 11.61 -0.41 -12.04
C GLU A 20 10.64 -0.81 -13.16
N HIS A 21 10.51 -2.11 -13.45
CA HIS A 21 9.62 -2.62 -14.49
C HIS A 21 8.13 -2.38 -14.17
N LEU A 22 7.75 -2.31 -12.89
CA LEU A 22 6.40 -1.93 -12.48
C LEU A 22 6.23 -0.41 -12.50
N SER A 23 7.21 0.32 -11.98
CA SER A 23 7.20 1.79 -11.94
C SER A 23 7.14 2.41 -13.33
N GLY A 24 7.81 1.80 -14.32
CA GLY A 24 7.81 2.25 -15.71
C GLY A 24 6.63 1.75 -16.56
N ASN A 25 5.75 0.90 -16.02
CA ASN A 25 4.66 0.30 -16.79
C ASN A 25 3.54 1.34 -17.05
N PRO A 26 3.27 1.73 -18.31
CA PRO A 26 2.30 2.78 -18.62
C PRO A 26 0.87 2.40 -18.24
N GLN A 27 0.51 1.11 -18.27
CA GLN A 27 -0.81 0.63 -17.89
C GLN A 27 -1.01 0.72 -16.37
N ILE A 28 0.01 0.38 -15.58
CA ILE A 28 -0.02 0.52 -14.11
C ILE A 28 -0.15 2.00 -13.76
N GLN A 29 0.67 2.87 -14.37
CA GLN A 29 0.62 4.32 -14.13
C GLN A 29 -0.73 4.93 -14.51
N ALA A 30 -1.31 4.53 -15.64
CA ALA A 30 -2.65 4.97 -16.04
C ALA A 30 -3.73 4.52 -15.03
N THR A 31 -3.62 3.29 -14.53
CA THR A 31 -4.56 2.74 -13.54
C THR A 31 -4.44 3.46 -12.20
N LEU A 32 -3.22 3.65 -11.68
CA LEU A 32 -2.98 4.39 -10.46
C LEU A 32 -3.55 5.81 -10.55
N LYS A 33 -3.32 6.50 -11.68
CA LYS A 33 -3.89 7.83 -11.91
C LYS A 33 -5.42 7.83 -11.97
N ALA A 34 -6.03 6.82 -12.60
CA ALA A 34 -7.49 6.70 -12.68
C ALA A 34 -8.12 6.38 -11.32
N MET A 35 -7.38 5.67 -10.47
CA MET A 35 -7.84 5.18 -9.16
C MET A 35 -7.31 6.00 -7.98
N ASP A 36 -6.60 7.10 -8.21
CA ASP A 36 -5.94 7.95 -7.21
C ASP A 36 -6.88 8.34 -6.06
N LYS A 37 -8.12 8.71 -6.38
CA LYS A 37 -9.15 9.06 -5.38
C LYS A 37 -9.64 7.89 -4.51
N TYR A 38 -9.39 6.64 -4.94
CA TYR A 38 -9.80 5.42 -4.25
C TYR A 38 -8.64 4.73 -3.52
N ILE A 39 -7.40 4.98 -3.95
CA ILE A 39 -6.18 4.42 -3.35
C ILE A 39 -5.55 5.52 -2.51
N LYS A 40 -5.92 5.56 -1.23
CA LYS A 40 -5.38 6.55 -0.30
C LYS A 40 -4.49 5.88 0.74
N VAL A 41 -3.26 6.36 0.85
CA VAL A 41 -2.36 6.01 1.95
C VAL A 41 -2.63 6.99 3.08
N GLU A 42 -3.34 6.53 4.10
CA GLU A 42 -3.58 7.29 5.31
C GLU A 42 -2.66 6.82 6.43
N THR A 43 -2.14 7.78 7.19
CA THR A 43 -1.32 7.50 8.36
C THR A 43 -1.73 8.43 9.49
N PRO A 44 -1.81 7.95 10.75
CA PRO A 44 -2.14 8.79 11.89
C PRO A 44 -1.00 9.75 12.26
N PHE A 45 0.18 9.58 11.67
CA PHE A 45 1.34 10.41 11.93
C PHE A 45 1.31 11.70 11.11
N ASN A 46 1.71 12.82 11.72
CA ASN A 46 2.04 14.03 10.97
C ASN A 46 3.39 13.84 10.28
N VAL A 47 3.36 13.44 9.01
CA VAL A 47 4.56 13.08 8.23
C VAL A 47 5.50 14.27 8.05
N ASP A 48 4.96 15.47 7.82
CA ASP A 48 5.79 16.67 7.63
C ASP A 48 6.53 17.05 8.92
N HIS A 49 5.88 16.87 10.08
CA HIS A 49 6.53 17.06 11.37
C HIS A 49 7.58 15.98 11.64
N LEU A 50 7.32 14.72 11.28
CA LEU A 50 8.32 13.65 11.39
C LEU A 50 9.55 13.92 10.52
N GLU A 51 9.34 14.36 9.27
CA GLU A 51 10.43 14.72 8.35
C GLU A 51 11.31 15.83 8.94
N LEU A 52 10.69 16.86 9.55
CA LEU A 52 11.42 17.91 10.25
C LEU A 52 12.23 17.37 11.45
N LEU A 53 11.60 16.53 12.29
CA LEU A 53 12.27 15.94 13.46
C LEU A 53 13.48 15.07 13.06
N PHE A 54 13.41 14.40 11.90
CA PHE A 54 14.49 13.55 11.41
C PHE A 54 15.49 14.27 10.49
N SER A 55 15.36 15.58 10.29
CA SER A 55 16.26 16.36 9.42
C SER A 55 17.75 16.27 9.79
N ILE A 56 18.04 16.00 11.07
CA ILE A 56 19.42 15.85 11.60
C ILE A 56 19.84 14.39 11.81
N HIS A 57 19.00 13.42 11.41
CA HIS A 57 19.33 12.01 11.59
C HIS A 57 20.51 11.62 10.69
N PRO A 58 21.50 10.86 11.18
CA PRO A 58 22.71 10.55 10.40
C PRO A 58 22.45 9.59 9.23
N ASN A 59 21.42 8.74 9.31
CA ASN A 59 21.01 7.85 8.23
C ASN A 59 19.86 8.46 7.42
N GLN A 60 20.16 9.54 6.70
CA GLN A 60 19.18 10.22 5.83
C GLN A 60 18.59 9.30 4.74
N PRO A 61 19.35 8.39 4.09
CA PRO A 61 18.77 7.50 3.09
C PRO A 61 17.64 6.62 3.64
N PHE A 62 17.83 6.07 4.84
CA PHE A 62 16.79 5.27 5.51
C PHE A 62 15.58 6.13 5.91
N VAL A 63 15.82 7.30 6.52
CA VAL A 63 14.75 8.23 6.91
C VAL A 63 13.92 8.66 5.70
N ALA A 64 14.57 9.07 4.61
CA ALA A 64 13.89 9.48 3.39
C ALA A 64 12.99 8.36 2.83
N SER A 65 13.45 7.11 2.90
CA SER A 65 12.65 5.97 2.48
C SER A 65 11.42 5.74 3.36
N ILE A 66 11.53 5.93 4.69
CA ILE A 66 10.41 5.86 5.64
C ILE A 66 9.39 6.96 5.36
N ILE A 67 9.87 8.20 5.22
CA ILE A 67 9.01 9.36 4.96
C ILE A 67 8.25 9.19 3.65
N ARG A 68 8.91 8.72 2.59
CA ARG A 68 8.25 8.35 1.33
C ARG A 68 7.20 7.26 1.55
N SER A 69 7.54 6.18 2.23
CA SER A 69 6.59 5.07 2.46
C SER A 69 5.39 5.46 3.33
N LEU A 70 5.53 6.43 4.23
CA LEU A 70 4.41 6.99 4.98
C LEU A 70 3.44 7.82 4.10
N ARG A 71 3.92 8.35 2.96
CA ARG A 71 3.12 9.13 2.00
C ARG A 71 2.55 8.25 0.88
N GLU A 72 3.32 7.27 0.42
CA GLU A 72 3.05 6.50 -0.81
C GLU A 72 2.74 5.02 -0.54
N GLY A 73 2.93 4.56 0.69
CA GLY A 73 2.76 3.17 1.09
C GLY A 73 4.10 2.41 1.18
N PHE A 74 4.09 1.31 1.93
CA PHE A 74 5.27 0.47 2.11
C PHE A 74 5.30 -0.60 1.02
N TRP A 75 6.44 -0.68 0.32
CA TRP A 75 6.70 -1.83 -0.53
C TRP A 75 7.09 -3.03 0.33
N PRO A 76 6.61 -4.26 0.03
CA PRO A 76 7.02 -5.45 0.76
C PRO A 76 8.52 -5.72 0.62
N PHE A 77 9.10 -6.35 1.65
CA PHE A 77 10.52 -6.76 1.67
C PHE A 77 10.82 -8.04 0.91
N TYR A 78 9.80 -8.65 0.33
CA TYR A 78 9.93 -9.84 -0.48
C TYR A 78 9.51 -9.48 -1.90
N ASP A 79 10.31 -9.91 -2.88
CA ASP A 79 9.83 -10.03 -4.26
C ASP A 79 8.83 -11.18 -4.25
N ALA A 80 7.57 -10.84 -3.94
CA ALA A 80 6.46 -11.72 -4.29
C ALA A 80 6.63 -12.06 -5.76
N GLU A 81 6.41 -13.32 -6.13
CA GLU A 81 6.25 -13.71 -7.52
C GLU A 81 4.96 -13.05 -8.01
N TRP A 82 4.95 -11.72 -8.19
CA TRP A 82 3.77 -10.94 -8.54
C TRP A 82 3.18 -11.45 -9.85
N GLU A 83 4.02 -11.98 -10.74
CA GLU A 83 3.56 -12.73 -11.90
C GLU A 83 2.76 -13.99 -11.53
N GLU A 84 3.24 -14.82 -10.61
CA GLU A 84 2.52 -16.02 -10.18
C GLU A 84 1.29 -15.68 -9.34
N GLU A 85 1.37 -14.72 -8.42
CA GLU A 85 0.23 -14.24 -7.62
C GLU A 85 -0.83 -13.53 -8.48
N SER A 86 -0.43 -12.80 -9.53
CA SER A 86 -1.39 -12.21 -10.48
C SER A 86 -2.00 -13.25 -11.42
N LYS A 87 -1.28 -14.35 -11.70
CA LYS A 87 -1.80 -15.54 -12.41
C LYS A 87 -2.69 -16.40 -11.50
N GLN A 88 -2.54 -16.32 -10.17
CA GLN A 88 -3.44 -16.98 -9.24
C GLN A 88 -4.81 -16.32 -9.36
N HIS A 89 -5.71 -17.00 -10.06
CA HIS A 89 -7.09 -16.62 -10.15
C HIS A 89 -7.76 -16.91 -8.80
N ILE A 90 -7.65 -15.98 -7.87
CA ILE A 90 -8.42 -16.01 -6.64
C ILE A 90 -9.85 -15.66 -7.05
N ASN A 91 -10.69 -16.68 -7.28
CA ASN A 91 -12.12 -16.46 -7.39
C ASN A 91 -12.56 -15.71 -6.14
N ASN A 92 -12.98 -14.46 -6.28
CA ASN A 92 -13.67 -13.79 -5.19
C ASN A 92 -14.85 -14.69 -4.82
N TYR A 93 -15.04 -14.95 -3.52
CA TYR A 93 -16.10 -15.86 -3.03
C TYR A 93 -17.50 -15.53 -3.56
N VAL A 94 -17.70 -14.31 -4.08
CA VAL A 94 -18.98 -13.80 -4.61
C VAL A 94 -18.93 -13.57 -6.13
N SER A 95 -18.14 -14.35 -6.86
CA SER A 95 -18.11 -14.30 -8.33
C SER A 95 -19.08 -15.29 -8.95
N GLU A 96 -19.50 -16.31 -8.20
CA GLU A 96 -20.47 -17.30 -8.65
C GLU A 96 -21.86 -16.66 -8.83
N PRO A 97 -22.66 -17.12 -9.82
CA PRO A 97 -23.99 -16.57 -10.10
C PRO A 97 -24.89 -16.51 -8.85
N GLU A 98 -24.79 -17.50 -7.97
CA GLU A 98 -25.55 -17.58 -6.72
C GLU A 98 -25.14 -16.49 -5.72
N GLY A 99 -23.83 -16.22 -5.60
CA GLY A 99 -23.31 -15.16 -4.74
C GLY A 99 -23.73 -13.78 -5.22
N ILE A 100 -23.68 -13.54 -6.54
CA ILE A 100 -24.15 -12.30 -7.14
C ILE A 100 -25.66 -12.12 -6.95
N ALA A 101 -26.44 -13.20 -7.09
CA ALA A 101 -27.88 -13.18 -6.87
C ALA A 101 -28.22 -12.85 -5.41
N ALA A 102 -27.49 -13.42 -4.44
CA ALA A 102 -27.66 -13.12 -3.03
C ALA A 102 -27.37 -11.64 -2.71
N LEU A 103 -26.29 -11.07 -3.25
CA LEU A 103 -25.99 -9.64 -3.10
C LEU A 103 -27.10 -8.75 -3.67
N ARG A 104 -27.63 -9.08 -4.86
CA ARG A 104 -28.72 -8.32 -5.49
C ARG A 104 -30.01 -8.40 -4.67
N SER A 105 -30.36 -9.58 -4.19
CA SER A 105 -31.53 -9.79 -3.34
C SER A 105 -31.44 -8.96 -2.06
N HIS A 106 -30.28 -8.97 -1.40
CA HIS A 106 -30.06 -8.17 -0.20
C HIS A 106 -30.12 -6.66 -0.49
N ARG A 107 -29.51 -6.19 -1.58
CA ARG A 107 -29.64 -4.79 -2.04
C ARG A 107 -31.11 -4.39 -2.21
N ASP A 108 -31.90 -5.23 -2.88
CA ASP A 108 -33.31 -4.93 -3.17
C ASP A 108 -34.14 -4.85 -1.89
N GLN A 109 -33.81 -5.65 -0.86
CA GLN A 109 -34.41 -5.57 0.46
C GLN A 109 -34.08 -4.25 1.17
N GLU A 110 -32.82 -3.80 1.13
CA GLU A 110 -32.41 -2.54 1.77
C GLU A 110 -33.05 -1.32 1.09
N VAL A 111 -33.08 -1.30 -0.25
CA VAL A 111 -33.75 -0.25 -1.03
C VAL A 111 -35.25 -0.21 -0.72
N ALA A 112 -35.91 -1.37 -0.61
CA ALA A 112 -37.31 -1.44 -0.24
C ALA A 112 -37.57 -0.99 1.21
N ALA A 113 -36.59 -1.18 2.10
CA ALA A 113 -36.62 -0.69 3.48
C ALA A 113 -36.24 0.80 3.59
N GLY A 114 -35.87 1.46 2.50
CA GLY A 114 -35.45 2.86 2.47
C GLY A 114 -34.09 3.12 3.12
N ARG A 115 -33.20 2.13 3.11
CA ARG A 115 -31.82 2.21 3.61
C ARG A 115 -30.79 2.24 2.49
#